data_AF-G2FR34-F1
#
_entry.id   AF-G2FR34-F1
#
_cell.length_a   1.000
_cell.length_b   1.000
_cell.length_c   1.000
_cell.angle_alpha   90.00
_cell.angle_beta   90.00
_cell.angle_gamma   90.00
#
_symmetry.space_group_name_H-M   'P 1'
#
loop_
_entity.id
_entity.type
_entity.pdbx_description
1 polymer ?
#
loop_
_entity_poly.entity_id
_entity_poly.type
_entity_poly.pdbx_seq_one_letter_code
_entity_poly.pdbx_strand_id
1 'polypeptide(L)'
;MSSTKVQTILKKISSRRDVLLQEYPNLASQVQAIKSLMAVNLKDYVDKAVTTLKGKGCHVIFAKDATEAQAQILKILAGNQSVAMSKNSVFTEINLREYLQSQKVKVFDTDLGERIAGTKVNAHPWIASINTLIPSKEWVAQNKDEIKLQVAHMQYGITGAEAIVEQNGTIALLESEGNVRFTSNLPYNHIVVAGIDKIVPSLEDALAVCRA
;
A
#
# COMPACT_ATOMS: atom_id res chain seq x y z
N MET A 1 -7.13 -19.21 -35.07
CA MET A 1 -6.31 -19.56 -33.90
C MET A 1 -6.99 -18.96 -32.67
N SER A 2 -7.26 -19.75 -31.63
CA SER A 2 -7.85 -19.26 -30.38
C SER A 2 -6.85 -18.35 -29.65
N SER A 3 -7.31 -17.23 -29.11
CA SER A 3 -6.45 -16.32 -28.34
C SER A 3 -5.99 -16.99 -27.04
N THR A 4 -4.70 -16.86 -26.71
CA THR A 4 -4.18 -17.38 -25.44
C THR A 4 -4.76 -16.61 -24.25
N LYS A 5 -4.73 -17.20 -23.05
CA LYS A 5 -5.19 -16.54 -21.80
C LYS A 5 -4.50 -15.19 -21.60
N VAL A 6 -3.21 -15.11 -21.89
CA VAL A 6 -2.41 -13.87 -21.80
C VAL A 6 -2.89 -12.82 -22.79
N GLN A 7 -3.13 -13.19 -24.07
CA GLN A 7 -3.65 -12.26 -25.08
C GLN A 7 -5.01 -11.70 -24.69
N THR A 8 -5.90 -12.53 -24.14
CA THR A 8 -7.20 -12.09 -23.64
C THR A 8 -7.08 -11.09 -22.49
N ILE A 9 -6.16 -11.34 -21.55
CA ILE A 9 -5.91 -10.43 -20.41
C ILE A 9 -5.35 -9.10 -20.91
N LEU A 10 -4.31 -9.12 -21.75
CA LEU A 10 -3.69 -7.91 -22.29
C LEU A 10 -4.69 -7.07 -23.10
N LYS A 11 -5.56 -7.71 -23.89
CA LYS A 11 -6.63 -7.02 -24.63
C LYS A 11 -7.61 -6.31 -23.70
N LYS A 12 -8.00 -6.96 -22.58
CA LYS A 12 -8.86 -6.34 -21.55
C LYS A 12 -8.19 -5.18 -20.84
N ILE A 13 -6.88 -5.27 -20.55
CA ILE A 13 -6.12 -4.17 -19.96
C ILE A 13 -6.09 -2.99 -20.93
N SER A 14 -5.75 -3.24 -22.20
CA SER A 14 -5.71 -2.18 -23.22
C SER A 14 -7.07 -1.50 -23.33
N SER A 15 -8.16 -2.24 -23.47
CA SER A 15 -9.49 -1.63 -23.60
C SER A 15 -9.88 -0.80 -22.37
N ARG A 16 -9.53 -1.25 -21.15
CA ARG A 16 -9.79 -0.48 -19.92
C ARG A 16 -8.95 0.79 -19.86
N ARG A 17 -7.67 0.69 -20.24
CA ARG A 17 -6.77 1.85 -20.33
C ARG A 17 -7.29 2.85 -21.35
N ASP A 18 -7.75 2.41 -22.51
CA ASP A 18 -8.24 3.30 -23.57
C ASP A 18 -9.49 4.06 -23.10
N VAL A 19 -10.41 3.39 -22.40
CA VAL A 19 -11.57 4.04 -21.75
C VAL A 19 -11.12 5.08 -20.71
N LEU A 20 -10.17 4.74 -19.84
CA LEU A 20 -9.67 5.67 -18.83
C LEU A 20 -8.98 6.89 -19.45
N LEU A 21 -8.21 6.71 -20.52
CA LEU A 21 -7.57 7.82 -21.24
C LEU A 21 -8.58 8.73 -21.93
N GLN A 22 -9.72 8.20 -22.36
CA GLN A 22 -10.82 9.00 -22.92
C GLN A 22 -11.61 9.74 -21.84
N GLU A 23 -11.87 9.08 -20.69
CA GLU A 23 -12.62 9.67 -19.58
C GLU A 23 -11.79 10.74 -18.84
N TYR A 24 -10.47 10.55 -18.76
CA TYR A 24 -9.54 11.46 -18.07
C TYR A 24 -8.35 11.86 -18.96
N PRO A 25 -8.59 12.61 -20.07
CA PRO A 25 -7.56 12.91 -21.06
C PRO A 25 -6.39 13.73 -20.51
N ASN A 26 -6.61 14.48 -19.43
CA ASN A 26 -5.62 15.36 -18.82
C ASN A 26 -5.02 14.82 -17.51
N LEU A 27 -5.32 13.57 -17.13
CA LEU A 27 -4.95 13.03 -15.82
C LEU A 27 -3.43 13.08 -15.56
N ALA A 28 -2.64 12.70 -16.56
CA ALA A 28 -1.18 12.71 -16.45
C ALA A 28 -0.64 14.13 -16.20
N SER A 29 -1.11 15.10 -16.98
CA SER A 29 -0.74 16.51 -16.82
C SER A 29 -1.23 17.09 -15.49
N GLN A 30 -2.41 16.68 -15.02
CA GLN A 30 -2.94 17.08 -13.71
C GLN A 30 -2.08 16.55 -12.57
N VAL A 31 -1.74 15.26 -12.57
CA VAL A 31 -0.88 14.66 -11.56
C VAL A 31 0.53 15.27 -11.59
N GLN A 32 1.08 15.53 -12.78
CA GLN A 32 2.35 16.23 -12.92
C GLN A 32 2.31 17.63 -12.31
N ALA A 33 1.24 18.39 -12.55
CA ALA A 33 1.06 19.73 -11.97
C ALA A 33 0.99 19.67 -10.45
N ILE A 34 0.22 18.72 -9.88
CA ILE A 34 0.13 18.49 -8.43
C ILE A 34 1.53 18.19 -7.86
N LYS A 35 2.26 17.24 -8.44
CA LYS A 35 3.60 16.86 -7.97
C LYS A 35 4.62 17.99 -8.11
N SER A 36 4.52 18.80 -9.17
CA SER A 36 5.40 19.96 -9.36
C SER A 36 5.13 21.05 -8.33
N LEU A 37 3.86 21.34 -8.03
CA LEU A 37 3.47 22.29 -6.98
C LEU A 37 3.96 21.84 -5.60
N MET A 38 3.83 20.55 -5.30
CA MET A 38 4.39 19.94 -4.08
C MET A 38 5.89 20.13 -3.98
N ALA A 39 6.63 19.83 -5.05
CA ALA A 39 8.08 19.89 -5.03
C ALA A 39 8.61 21.30 -4.69
N VAL A 40 7.93 22.36 -5.14
CA VAL A 40 8.33 23.75 -4.87
C VAL A 40 8.15 24.14 -3.40
N ASN A 41 7.07 23.70 -2.75
CA ASN A 41 6.73 24.09 -1.37
C ASN A 41 6.70 22.90 -0.41
N LEU A 42 7.52 21.88 -0.65
CA LEU A 42 7.44 20.57 0.00
C LEU A 42 7.44 20.68 1.53
N LYS A 43 8.28 21.55 2.07
CA LYS A 43 8.38 21.77 3.52
C LYS A 43 7.05 22.22 4.12
N ASP A 44 6.39 23.20 3.51
CA ASP A 44 5.13 23.74 4.03
C ASP A 44 4.01 22.69 3.98
N TYR A 45 3.95 21.92 2.90
CA TYR A 45 3.00 20.81 2.75
C TYR A 45 3.23 19.71 3.78
N VAL A 46 4.50 19.38 4.04
CA VAL A 46 4.90 18.41 5.07
C VAL A 46 4.53 18.92 6.47
N ASP A 47 4.88 20.16 6.80
CA ASP A 47 4.63 20.75 8.12
C ASP A 47 3.13 20.85 8.42
N LYS A 48 2.33 21.22 7.41
CA LYS A 48 0.86 21.21 7.50
C LYS A 48 0.31 19.80 7.68
N ALA A 49 0.73 18.84 6.87
CA ALA A 49 0.28 17.46 6.99
C ALA A 49 0.59 16.88 8.40
N VAL A 50 1.78 17.15 8.94
CA VAL A 50 2.16 16.73 10.30
C VAL A 50 1.26 17.35 11.34
N THR A 51 1.02 18.66 11.23
CA THR A 51 0.18 19.40 12.17
C THR A 51 -1.25 18.85 12.15
N THR A 52 -1.80 18.63 10.95
CA THR A 52 -3.14 18.07 10.76
C THR A 52 -3.23 16.65 11.33
N LEU A 53 -2.30 15.76 10.98
CA LEU A 53 -2.28 14.37 11.47
C LEU A 53 -2.16 14.30 13.00
N LYS A 54 -1.25 15.07 13.60
CA LYS A 54 -1.13 15.16 15.06
C LYS A 54 -2.42 15.70 15.69
N GLY A 55 -3.05 16.70 15.07
CA GLY A 55 -4.36 17.22 15.49
C GLY A 55 -5.50 16.20 15.42
N LYS A 56 -5.35 15.14 14.62
CA LYS A 56 -6.28 13.99 14.55
C LYS A 56 -5.92 12.85 15.50
N GLY A 57 -4.90 13.01 16.34
CA GLY A 57 -4.45 12.00 17.29
C GLY A 57 -3.42 11.01 16.71
N CYS A 58 -2.92 11.24 15.50
CA CYS A 58 -1.86 10.41 14.93
C CYS A 58 -0.50 10.75 15.55
N HIS A 59 0.30 9.72 15.84
CA HIS A 59 1.71 9.88 16.17
C HIS A 59 2.51 9.94 14.86
N VAL A 60 3.13 11.08 14.57
CA VAL A 60 3.92 11.28 13.34
C VAL A 60 5.41 11.26 13.67
N ILE A 61 6.15 10.37 13.00
CA ILE A 61 7.59 10.19 13.14
C ILE A 61 8.23 10.44 11.78
N PHE A 62 9.25 11.29 11.75
CA PHE A 62 10.09 11.46 10.57
C PHE A 62 11.27 10.50 10.63
N ALA A 63 11.57 9.89 9.48
CA ALA A 63 12.79 9.15 9.25
C ALA A 63 13.50 9.78 8.05
N LYS A 64 14.79 10.08 8.21
CA LYS A 64 15.60 10.69 7.15
C LYS A 64 15.97 9.68 6.05
N ASP A 65 16.00 8.40 6.38
CA ASP A 65 16.44 7.32 5.51
C ASP A 65 15.79 5.98 5.92
N ALA A 66 16.07 4.95 5.11
CA ALA A 66 15.56 3.59 5.32
C ALA A 66 15.96 3.01 6.69
N THR A 67 17.19 3.26 7.16
CA THR A 67 17.69 2.72 8.43
C THR A 67 16.98 3.33 9.62
N GLU A 68 16.75 4.64 9.59
CA GLU A 68 15.97 5.31 10.63
C GLU A 68 14.51 4.84 10.62
N ALA A 69 13.90 4.69 9.45
CA ALA A 69 12.52 4.21 9.33
C ALA A 69 12.37 2.80 9.93
N GLN A 70 13.27 1.88 9.54
CA GLN A 70 13.38 0.53 10.08
C GLN A 70 13.51 0.52 11.62
N ALA A 71 14.42 1.32 12.17
CA ALA A 71 14.66 1.39 13.60
C ALA A 71 13.43 1.93 14.37
N GLN A 72 12.77 2.96 13.84
CA GLN A 72 11.57 3.52 14.46
C GLN A 72 10.41 2.52 14.44
N ILE A 73 10.18 1.82 13.32
CA ILE A 73 9.15 0.79 13.22
C ILE A 73 9.41 -0.34 14.22
N LEU A 74 10.64 -0.85 14.31
CA LEU A 74 11.00 -1.88 15.30
C LEU A 74 10.76 -1.41 16.73
N LYS A 75 11.07 -0.15 17.03
CA LYS A 75 10.82 0.45 18.34
C LYS A 75 9.32 0.50 18.65
N ILE A 76 8.48 0.88 17.68
CA ILE A 76 7.01 0.91 17.83
C ILE A 76 6.47 -0.50 18.11
N LEU A 77 7.01 -1.52 17.44
CA LEU A 77 6.59 -2.91 17.69
C LEU A 77 6.90 -3.37 19.11
N ALA A 78 7.72 -2.66 19.90
CA ALA A 78 7.88 -2.83 21.34
C ALA A 78 8.10 -4.29 21.80
N GLY A 79 8.87 -5.06 21.02
CA GLY A 79 9.16 -6.48 21.32
C GLY A 79 8.06 -7.47 20.91
N ASN A 80 7.02 -7.04 20.20
CA ASN A 80 6.03 -7.94 19.62
C ASN A 80 6.68 -8.85 18.58
N GLN A 81 6.32 -10.13 18.62
CA GLN A 81 6.91 -11.14 17.78
C GLN A 81 6.25 -11.26 16.41
N SER A 82 5.12 -10.59 16.16
CA SER A 82 4.43 -10.66 14.87
C SER A 82 3.74 -9.36 14.47
N VAL A 83 3.61 -9.18 13.17
CA VAL A 83 2.98 -8.01 12.55
C VAL A 83 2.33 -8.38 11.23
N ALA A 84 1.13 -7.84 10.97
CA ALA A 84 0.48 -7.96 9.67
C ALA A 84 1.03 -6.89 8.72
N MET A 85 1.35 -7.24 7.48
CA MET A 85 1.96 -6.31 6.54
C MET A 85 1.29 -6.43 5.17
N SER A 86 0.86 -5.31 4.61
CA SER A 86 0.33 -5.26 3.25
C SER A 86 1.47 -5.22 2.22
N LYS A 87 1.12 -5.34 0.94
CA LYS A 87 2.05 -5.04 -0.15
C LYS A 87 2.10 -3.54 -0.42
N ASN A 88 3.29 -2.96 -0.48
CA ASN A 88 3.52 -1.59 -0.92
C ASN A 88 5.00 -1.43 -1.35
N SER A 89 5.28 -0.58 -2.35
CA SER A 89 6.66 -0.40 -2.87
C SER A 89 7.61 0.19 -1.83
N VAL A 90 7.12 1.06 -0.96
CA VAL A 90 7.94 1.73 0.07
C VAL A 90 8.63 0.70 0.98
N PHE A 91 7.99 -0.44 1.21
CA PHE A 91 8.54 -1.51 2.03
C PHE A 91 9.74 -2.19 1.39
N THR A 92 9.69 -2.37 0.06
CA THR A 92 10.80 -2.91 -0.72
C THR A 92 11.92 -1.88 -0.82
N GLU A 93 11.58 -0.61 -1.06
CA GLU A 93 12.54 0.50 -1.15
C GLU A 93 13.38 0.64 0.12
N ILE A 94 12.76 0.46 1.30
CA ILE A 94 13.47 0.51 2.58
C ILE A 94 13.86 -0.87 3.11
N ASN A 95 13.69 -1.95 2.35
CA ASN A 95 14.00 -3.34 2.76
C ASN A 95 13.42 -3.72 4.14
N LEU A 96 12.19 -3.27 4.42
CA LEU A 96 11.60 -3.33 5.77
C LEU A 96 11.36 -4.78 6.23
N ARG A 97 10.91 -5.64 5.33
CA ARG A 97 10.55 -7.02 5.65
C ARG A 97 11.76 -7.81 6.11
N GLU A 98 12.81 -7.80 5.30
CA GLU A 98 14.07 -8.50 5.54
C GLU A 98 14.69 -8.00 6.85
N TYR A 99 14.64 -6.69 7.09
CA TYR A 99 15.06 -6.10 8.34
C TYR A 99 14.26 -6.64 9.54
N LEU A 100 12.93 -6.59 9.51
CA LEU A 100 12.08 -7.08 10.61
C LEU A 100 12.29 -8.59 10.86
N GLN A 101 12.43 -9.39 9.81
CA GLN A 101 12.73 -10.82 9.91
C GLN A 101 14.10 -11.06 10.56
N SER A 102 15.13 -10.26 10.24
CA SER A 102 16.45 -10.35 10.89
C SER A 102 16.39 -10.06 12.39
N GLN A 103 15.43 -9.24 12.81
CA GLN A 103 15.13 -8.92 14.21
C GLN A 103 14.17 -9.92 14.87
N LYS A 104 13.93 -11.07 14.23
CA LYS A 104 13.05 -12.16 14.69
C LYS A 104 11.57 -11.76 14.82
N VAL A 105 11.14 -10.71 14.12
CA VAL A 105 9.71 -10.38 13.98
C VAL A 105 9.11 -11.21 12.85
N LYS A 106 8.06 -11.98 13.16
CA LYS A 106 7.27 -12.72 12.19
C LYS A 106 6.37 -11.77 11.40
N VAL A 107 6.79 -11.45 10.19
CA VAL A 107 5.99 -10.68 9.25
C VAL A 107 4.94 -11.58 8.59
N PHE A 108 3.67 -11.23 8.72
CA PHE A 108 2.56 -11.93 8.09
C PHE A 108 2.01 -11.12 6.92
N ASP A 109 2.21 -11.65 5.73
CA ASP A 109 1.71 -11.05 4.49
C ASP A 109 0.21 -11.21 4.34
N THR A 110 -0.45 -10.10 4.05
CA THR A 110 -1.89 -10.09 3.75
C THR A 110 -2.17 -10.10 2.24
N ASP A 111 -1.17 -9.92 1.38
CA ASP A 111 -1.35 -10.02 -0.08
C ASP A 111 -1.72 -11.45 -0.50
N LEU A 112 -2.98 -11.62 -0.89
CA LEU A 112 -3.51 -12.91 -1.27
C LEU A 112 -2.86 -13.43 -2.56
N GLY A 113 -2.55 -12.56 -3.52
CA GLY A 113 -1.91 -12.95 -4.78
C GLY A 113 -0.57 -13.65 -4.55
N GLU A 114 0.30 -13.08 -3.71
CA GLU A 114 1.58 -13.67 -3.34
C GLU A 114 1.44 -14.96 -2.54
N ARG A 115 0.49 -15.01 -1.59
CA ARG A 115 0.21 -16.23 -0.81
C ARG A 115 -0.28 -17.38 -1.68
N ILE A 116 -1.23 -17.10 -2.57
CA ILE A 116 -1.82 -18.08 -3.48
C ILE A 116 -0.76 -18.60 -4.45
N ALA A 117 0.09 -17.71 -4.97
CA ALA A 117 1.09 -18.06 -5.97
C ALA A 117 2.29 -18.83 -5.43
N GLY A 118 2.50 -18.84 -4.11
CA GLY A 118 3.73 -19.37 -3.51
C GLY A 118 4.99 -18.70 -4.06
N THR A 119 4.84 -17.56 -4.72
CA THR A 119 5.96 -16.79 -5.28
C THR A 119 6.68 -16.09 -4.15
N LYS A 120 7.99 -15.91 -4.28
CA LYS A 120 8.71 -15.02 -3.37
C LYS A 120 8.02 -13.66 -3.38
N VAL A 121 7.72 -13.16 -2.19
CA VAL A 121 7.27 -11.79 -1.93
C VAL A 121 8.23 -10.87 -2.68
N ASN A 122 7.72 -9.95 -3.51
CA ASN A 122 8.43 -9.07 -4.48
C ASN A 122 8.33 -9.44 -5.97
N ALA A 123 7.54 -10.44 -6.38
CA ALA A 123 7.17 -10.56 -7.79
C ALA A 123 6.16 -9.48 -8.21
N HIS A 124 6.24 -8.97 -9.45
CA HIS A 124 5.20 -8.10 -9.99
C HIS A 124 3.84 -8.82 -9.85
N PRO A 125 2.80 -8.20 -9.25
CA PRO A 125 1.59 -8.91 -8.79
C PRO A 125 0.89 -9.71 -9.90
N TRP A 126 1.07 -9.31 -11.15
CA TRP A 126 0.52 -10.01 -12.31
C TRP A 126 1.23 -11.32 -12.66
N ILE A 127 2.53 -11.43 -12.40
CA ILE A 127 3.32 -12.65 -12.70
C ILE A 127 2.84 -13.79 -11.80
N ALA A 128 2.62 -13.48 -10.51
CA ALA A 128 2.01 -14.39 -9.55
C ALA A 128 0.62 -14.85 -10.05
N SER A 129 -0.26 -13.91 -10.39
CA SER A 129 -1.65 -14.22 -10.78
C SER A 129 -1.80 -14.93 -12.14
N ILE A 130 -0.91 -14.69 -13.10
CA ILE A 130 -0.99 -15.35 -14.42
C ILE A 130 -0.58 -16.82 -14.34
N ASN A 131 0.45 -17.11 -13.55
CA ASN A 131 1.05 -18.44 -13.45
C ASN A 131 0.40 -19.32 -12.38
N THR A 132 -0.45 -18.76 -11.53
CA THR A 132 -1.08 -19.52 -10.45
C THR A 132 -2.44 -20.05 -10.86
N LEU A 133 -2.61 -21.36 -10.69
CA LEU A 133 -3.89 -22.04 -10.81
C LEU A 133 -4.75 -21.69 -9.60
N ILE A 134 -5.80 -20.91 -9.82
CA ILE A 134 -6.84 -20.67 -8.81
C ILE A 134 -7.87 -21.80 -8.93
N PRO A 135 -7.97 -22.72 -7.95
CA PRO A 135 -8.79 -23.92 -8.08
C PRO A 135 -10.29 -23.61 -8.13
N SER A 136 -10.75 -22.70 -7.26
CA SER A 136 -12.14 -22.27 -7.19
C SER A 136 -12.28 -20.91 -6.47
N LYS A 137 -13.47 -20.32 -6.51
CA LYS A 137 -13.77 -19.08 -5.76
C LYS A 137 -13.85 -19.35 -4.26
N GLU A 138 -14.33 -20.53 -3.87
CA GLU A 138 -14.46 -20.97 -2.48
C GLU A 138 -13.10 -21.09 -1.82
N TRP A 139 -12.11 -21.63 -2.54
CA TRP A 139 -10.73 -21.71 -2.07
C TRP A 139 -10.14 -20.31 -1.80
N VAL A 140 -10.42 -19.34 -2.67
CA VAL A 140 -10.02 -17.94 -2.46
C VAL A 140 -10.68 -17.35 -1.21
N ALA A 141 -11.98 -17.62 -1.00
CA ALA A 141 -12.70 -17.17 0.18
C ALA A 141 -12.10 -17.75 1.47
N GLN A 142 -11.79 -19.05 1.49
CA GLN A 142 -11.15 -19.72 2.63
C GLN A 142 -9.80 -19.09 2.99
N ASN A 143 -8.97 -18.77 1.99
CA ASN A 143 -7.68 -18.10 2.23
C ASN A 143 -7.88 -16.70 2.82
N LYS A 144 -8.89 -15.95 2.35
CA LYS A 144 -9.21 -14.63 2.93
C LYS A 144 -9.69 -14.75 4.37
N ASP A 145 -10.50 -15.75 4.69
CA ASP A 145 -10.97 -16.00 6.05
C ASP A 145 -9.81 -16.37 6.98
N GLU A 146 -8.86 -17.18 6.51
CA GLU A 146 -7.64 -17.49 7.26
C GLU A 146 -6.80 -16.23 7.55
N ILE A 147 -6.56 -15.39 6.53
CA ILE A 147 -5.84 -14.10 6.70
C ILE A 147 -6.55 -13.25 7.74
N LYS A 148 -7.88 -13.09 7.61
CA LYS A 148 -8.68 -12.30 8.53
C LYS A 148 -8.55 -12.81 9.97
N LEU A 149 -8.68 -14.11 10.19
CA LEU A 149 -8.57 -14.72 11.51
C LEU A 149 -7.16 -14.52 12.11
N GLN A 150 -6.10 -14.73 11.33
CA GLN A 150 -4.75 -14.55 11.82
C GLN A 150 -4.43 -13.09 12.15
N VAL A 151 -4.81 -12.15 11.27
CA VAL A 151 -4.58 -10.72 11.46
C VAL A 151 -5.37 -10.17 12.65
N ALA A 152 -6.58 -10.69 12.91
CA ALA A 152 -7.41 -10.26 14.04
C ALA A 152 -6.77 -10.49 15.43
N HIS A 153 -5.79 -11.39 15.54
CA HIS A 153 -5.06 -11.62 16.79
C HIS A 153 -3.76 -10.82 16.89
N MET A 154 -3.39 -10.04 15.88
CA MET A 154 -2.15 -9.26 15.86
C MET A 154 -2.33 -7.88 16.49
N GLN A 155 -1.30 -7.41 17.18
CA GLN A 155 -1.32 -6.08 17.81
C GLN A 155 -1.02 -4.94 16.82
N TYR A 156 -0.33 -5.25 15.72
CA TYR A 156 0.13 -4.26 14.76
C TYR A 156 -0.18 -4.69 13.32
N GLY A 157 -0.65 -3.73 12.53
CA GLY A 157 -0.73 -3.80 11.08
C GLY A 157 0.06 -2.67 10.45
N ILE A 158 0.82 -2.98 9.39
CA ILE A 158 1.62 -2.00 8.64
C ILE A 158 1.08 -1.92 7.21
N THR A 159 0.72 -0.71 6.80
CA THR A 159 0.35 -0.40 5.40
C THR A 159 1.21 0.70 4.83
N GLY A 160 1.25 0.78 3.51
CA GLY A 160 1.70 1.99 2.83
C GLY A 160 0.63 3.08 2.84
N ALA A 161 0.84 4.11 2.03
CA ALA A 161 -0.20 5.06 1.63
C ALA A 161 0.04 5.51 0.19
N GLU A 162 -1.05 5.71 -0.56
CA GLU A 162 -0.95 6.23 -1.92
C GLU A 162 -1.08 7.74 -2.01
N ALA A 163 -1.79 8.33 -1.05
CA ALA A 163 -1.78 9.76 -0.83
C ALA A 163 -2.03 10.08 0.66
N ILE A 164 -1.46 11.19 1.12
CA ILE A 164 -1.77 11.78 2.43
C ILE A 164 -2.23 13.22 2.18
N VAL A 165 -3.48 13.52 2.51
CA VAL A 165 -4.10 14.84 2.27
C VAL A 165 -3.72 15.79 3.40
N GLU A 166 -2.96 16.83 3.11
CA GLU A 166 -2.50 17.78 4.14
C GLU A 166 -3.65 18.57 4.79
N GLN A 167 -4.70 18.91 4.03
CA GLN A 167 -5.82 19.74 4.50
C GLN A 167 -6.60 19.10 5.65
N ASN A 168 -6.75 17.77 5.65
CA ASN A 168 -7.62 17.07 6.60
C ASN A 168 -7.01 15.81 7.24
N GLY A 169 -5.80 15.41 6.81
CA GLY A 169 -5.08 14.24 7.32
C GLY A 169 -5.60 12.92 6.77
N THR A 170 -6.40 12.92 5.70
CA THR A 170 -6.88 11.68 5.08
C THR A 170 -5.70 10.89 4.51
N ILE A 171 -5.61 9.62 4.89
CA ILE A 171 -4.65 8.65 4.35
C ILE A 171 -5.39 7.76 3.35
N ALA A 172 -5.02 7.85 2.08
CA ALA A 172 -5.61 7.06 1.01
C ALA A 172 -4.90 5.70 0.91
N LEU A 173 -5.69 4.64 1.05
CA LEU A 173 -5.28 3.25 0.86
C LEU A 173 -6.02 2.69 -0.35
N LEU A 174 -5.29 2.13 -1.32
CA LEU A 174 -5.87 1.43 -2.45
C LEU A 174 -5.73 -0.08 -2.27
N GLU A 175 -6.82 -0.79 -2.52
CA GLU A 175 -6.83 -2.25 -2.43
C GLU A 175 -7.68 -2.88 -3.54
N SER A 176 -7.28 -4.07 -3.96
CA SER A 176 -8.01 -4.88 -4.94
C SER A 176 -8.95 -5.90 -4.30
N GLU A 177 -8.57 -6.42 -3.12
CA GLU A 177 -9.11 -7.69 -2.62
C GLU A 177 -9.62 -7.65 -1.17
N GLY A 178 -9.53 -6.50 -0.49
CA GLY A 178 -9.97 -6.33 0.91
C GLY A 178 -8.87 -6.58 1.96
N ASN A 179 -7.68 -6.98 1.51
CA ASN A 179 -6.61 -7.43 2.40
C ASN A 179 -5.96 -6.27 3.18
N VAL A 180 -5.88 -5.07 2.56
CA VAL A 180 -5.32 -3.89 3.22
C VAL A 180 -6.25 -3.46 4.34
N ARG A 181 -7.57 -3.58 4.13
CA ARG A 181 -8.58 -3.29 5.16
C ARG A 181 -8.43 -4.18 6.38
N PHE A 182 -8.09 -5.45 6.20
CA PHE A 182 -7.78 -6.33 7.33
C PHE A 182 -6.54 -5.84 8.09
N THR A 183 -5.47 -5.48 7.38
CA THR A 183 -4.24 -4.96 8.00
C THR A 183 -4.47 -3.64 8.75
N SER A 184 -5.32 -2.74 8.25
CA SER A 184 -5.52 -1.42 8.85
C SER A 184 -6.58 -1.36 9.95
N ASN A 185 -7.58 -2.25 9.95
CA ASN A 185 -8.73 -2.16 10.87
C ASN A 185 -8.82 -3.27 11.92
N LEU A 186 -8.17 -4.43 11.71
CA LEU A 186 -8.27 -5.54 12.67
C LEU A 186 -7.22 -5.44 13.78
N PRO A 187 -5.94 -5.14 13.48
CA PRO A 187 -4.95 -4.93 14.54
C PRO A 187 -5.26 -3.70 15.38
N TYR A 188 -4.89 -3.74 16.66
CA TYR A 188 -5.14 -2.63 17.59
C TYR A 188 -4.39 -1.35 17.18
N ASN A 189 -3.16 -1.50 16.67
CA ASN A 189 -2.34 -0.40 16.20
C ASN A 189 -2.13 -0.48 14.69
N HIS A 190 -2.35 0.63 14.00
CA HIS A 190 -2.09 0.77 12.57
C HIS A 190 -0.90 1.70 12.33
N ILE A 191 0.14 1.18 11.69
CA ILE A 191 1.33 1.93 11.28
C ILE A 191 1.22 2.19 9.78
N VAL A 192 1.31 3.46 9.40
CA VAL A 192 1.38 3.87 7.99
C VAL A 192 2.81 4.30 7.69
N VAL A 193 3.40 3.72 6.65
CA VAL A 193 4.72 4.11 6.14
C VAL A 193 4.53 4.74 4.78
N ALA A 194 5.01 5.97 4.60
CA ALA A 194 4.88 6.69 3.34
C ALA A 194 6.08 7.63 3.13
N GLY A 195 6.47 7.81 1.88
CA GLY A 195 7.37 8.89 1.49
C GLY A 195 6.67 10.24 1.57
N ILE A 196 7.45 11.31 1.81
CA ILE A 196 6.93 12.69 1.85
C ILE A 196 6.34 13.12 0.51
N ASP A 197 6.74 12.49 -0.59
CA ASP A 197 6.22 12.69 -1.94
C ASP A 197 4.77 12.21 -2.12
N LYS A 198 4.25 11.42 -1.17
CA LYS A 198 2.85 10.96 -1.14
C LYS A 198 1.91 12.02 -0.59
N ILE A 199 2.41 13.12 -0.04
CA ILE A 199 1.56 14.21 0.46
C ILE A 199 0.94 14.98 -0.72
N VAL A 200 -0.32 15.35 -0.58
CA VAL A 200 -1.09 16.14 -1.56
C VAL A 200 -1.96 17.20 -0.86
N PRO A 201 -2.31 18.31 -1.53
CA PRO A 201 -3.11 19.39 -0.94
C PRO A 201 -4.50 18.94 -0.51
N SER A 202 -5.28 18.38 -1.43
CA SER A 202 -6.70 18.12 -1.23
C SER A 202 -7.10 16.67 -1.50
N LEU A 203 -8.35 16.34 -1.17
CA LEU A 203 -8.92 15.03 -1.48
C LEU A 203 -9.07 14.82 -2.99
N GLU A 204 -9.39 15.86 -3.74
CA GLU A 204 -9.47 15.83 -5.21
C GLU A 204 -8.11 15.50 -5.82
N ASP A 205 -7.03 16.08 -5.29
CA ASP A 205 -5.67 15.77 -5.71
C ASP A 205 -5.30 14.33 -5.37
N ALA A 206 -5.68 13.85 -4.18
CA ALA A 206 -5.49 12.44 -3.81
C ALA A 206 -6.22 11.50 -4.77
N LEU A 207 -7.47 11.82 -5.15
CA LEU A 207 -8.24 11.03 -6.10
C LEU A 207 -7.60 11.04 -7.50
N ALA A 208 -7.04 12.17 -7.94
CA ALA A 208 -6.32 12.26 -9.21
C ALA A 208 -5.05 11.39 -9.17
N VAL A 209 -4.24 11.48 -8.10
CA VAL A 209 -3.03 10.66 -7.93
C VAL A 209 -3.37 9.18 -7.85
N CYS A 210 -4.39 8.79 -7.09
CA CYS A 210 -4.83 7.40 -6.94
C CYS A 210 -5.43 6.81 -8.22
N ARG A 211 -5.93 7.64 -9.13
CA ARG A 211 -6.51 7.19 -10.41
C ARG A 211 -5.45 6.96 -11.49
N ALA A 212 -4.34 7.69 -11.43
CA ALA A 212 -3.25 7.63 -12.40
C ALA A 212 -2.43 6.33 -12.26
#